data_AF-A0A968PD17-F1
#
_entry.id   AF-A0A968PD17-F1
#
_cell.length_a   1.000
_cell.length_b   1.000
_cell.length_c   1.000
_cell.angle_alpha   90.00
_cell.angle_beta   90.00
_cell.angle_gamma   90.00
#
_symmetry.space_group_name_H-M   'P 1'
#
loop_
_entity.id
_entity.type
_entity.pdbx_description
1 polymer ?
#
loop_
_entity_poly.entity_id
_entity_poly.type
_entity_poly.pdbx_seq_one_letter_code
_entity_poly.pdbx_strand_id
1 'polypeptide(L)'
;MPSDQVFRSRVSARIANQLDHLLRGYGLPNYMENWEQTALALGGALGGYLPGAVVPPFAQRLRKETQSVILPGEERALRAYLKQRRATGTRLNLNYLGEAILGEGEARRRLDAYLALLARDDVEYISVKLSSIFSQINLVAYDATLEAVKERLRELYRAALQHTYRHPDGRTSSKFINLDMEEYRDLHLTVAAFQQVLDEPEFMALRAGLVLQAYLPDSFAVQRSLTTWAQGRVARGGAPIKVRIVKGANLAMEKVEAALHGWEQAPYSSKLEVDANFKRMVVYGCQPKHAAAVHLGVASHNLFDIAYAMLVRDRAGVRNLVEFEMLEGMANHQARAVQERAGGLLLYAPVVKKEDFHSAIAYLVRRLDENTAEENFLHDLFGLEPGSPTWDKQRKRFLVACQLMERVSDQPRRKQDRRLEEDAGDSVPDLAAPFHNVPDTDFSLPQNQEWIQDVVQRWRTHTPDPIPLQIGGELVGESFPGTGSDPSCPGVVAYRYAPRRPCPGRSGAGGCHGCPARMGCDHCCRTQGVVAPRRYRTRTQPGRLDWRDDPGWWQGHHRSR
;
A
#
# COMPACT_ATOMS: atom_id res chain seq x y z
N MET A 1 12.31 0.93 -16.92
CA MET A 1 13.76 1.08 -17.13
C MET A 1 14.41 -0.29 -17.35
N PRO A 2 15.40 -0.41 -18.24
CA PRO A 2 16.13 -1.66 -18.49
C PRO A 2 16.72 -2.31 -17.23
N SER A 3 17.13 -1.48 -16.25
CA SER A 3 17.79 -1.91 -15.01
C SER A 3 16.97 -2.88 -14.15
N ASP A 4 15.64 -2.73 -14.07
CA ASP A 4 14.81 -3.61 -13.24
C ASP A 4 14.79 -5.06 -13.75
N GLN A 5 14.82 -5.26 -15.07
CA GLN A 5 14.79 -6.61 -15.65
C GLN A 5 16.17 -7.26 -15.68
N VAL A 6 17.22 -6.47 -15.96
CA VAL A 6 18.60 -6.96 -16.15
C VAL A 6 19.13 -7.67 -14.92
N PHE A 7 18.84 -7.15 -13.72
CA PHE A 7 19.41 -7.64 -12.47
C PHE A 7 18.51 -8.60 -11.68
N ARG A 8 17.41 -9.09 -12.27
CA ARG A 8 16.58 -10.13 -11.62
C ARG A 8 17.29 -11.48 -11.51
N SER A 9 18.25 -11.73 -12.40
CA SER A 9 19.09 -12.92 -12.33
C SER A 9 20.39 -12.63 -11.59
N ARG A 10 20.92 -13.63 -10.88
CA ARG A 10 22.29 -13.61 -10.33
C ARG A 10 23.33 -14.18 -11.30
N VAL A 11 22.89 -14.72 -12.44
CA VAL A 11 23.75 -15.38 -13.42
C VAL A 11 24.20 -14.36 -14.46
N SER A 12 25.51 -14.06 -14.51
CA SER A 12 26.08 -13.06 -15.42
C SER A 12 25.71 -13.28 -16.89
N ALA A 13 25.65 -14.54 -17.35
CA ALA A 13 25.24 -14.85 -18.72
C ALA A 13 23.80 -14.40 -19.02
N ARG A 14 22.88 -14.58 -18.07
CA ARG A 14 21.49 -14.14 -18.21
C ARG A 14 21.37 -12.62 -18.13
N ILE A 15 22.11 -11.99 -17.22
CA ILE A 15 22.17 -10.53 -17.09
C ILE A 15 22.63 -9.91 -18.41
N ALA A 16 23.73 -10.42 -18.98
CA ALA A 16 24.28 -9.93 -20.24
C ALA A 16 23.31 -10.15 -21.42
N ASN A 17 22.68 -11.33 -21.50
CA ASN A 17 21.67 -11.61 -22.52
C ASN A 17 20.45 -10.68 -22.42
N GLN A 18 19.97 -10.39 -21.21
CA GLN A 18 18.87 -9.46 -21.01
C GLN A 18 19.27 -8.02 -21.34
N LEU A 19 20.51 -7.63 -21.01
CA LEU A 19 21.04 -6.32 -21.35
C LEU A 19 21.12 -6.15 -22.89
N ASP A 20 21.68 -7.11 -23.61
CA ASP A 20 21.72 -7.10 -25.08
C ASP A 20 20.31 -7.04 -25.69
N HIS A 21 19.38 -7.85 -25.19
CA HIS A 21 17.98 -7.83 -25.64
C HIS A 21 17.34 -6.43 -25.50
N LEU A 22 17.54 -5.78 -24.35
CA LEU A 22 16.98 -4.46 -24.09
C LEU A 22 17.66 -3.36 -24.92
N LEU A 23 18.98 -3.43 -25.11
CA LEU A 23 19.72 -2.48 -25.96
C LEU A 23 19.31 -2.60 -27.43
N ARG A 24 19.05 -3.81 -27.92
CA ARG A 24 18.52 -4.02 -29.29
C ARG A 24 17.08 -3.54 -29.45
N GLY A 25 16.24 -3.73 -28.43
CA GLY A 25 14.83 -3.35 -28.47
C GLY A 25 14.60 -1.84 -28.33
N TYR A 26 15.36 -1.18 -27.44
CA TYR A 26 15.14 0.23 -27.09
C TYR A 26 16.24 1.19 -27.59
N GLY A 27 17.35 0.66 -28.13
CA GLY A 27 18.49 1.46 -28.56
C GLY A 27 19.39 1.91 -27.40
N LEU A 28 20.49 2.60 -27.74
CA LEU A 28 21.39 3.22 -26.77
C LEU A 28 20.78 4.52 -26.23
N PRO A 29 20.91 4.83 -24.94
CA PRO A 29 20.36 6.07 -24.40
C PRO A 29 21.12 7.30 -24.92
N ASN A 30 20.41 8.22 -25.56
CA ASN A 30 21.00 9.42 -26.20
C ASN A 30 21.56 10.46 -25.21
N TYR A 31 21.27 10.34 -23.91
CA TYR A 31 21.74 11.28 -22.88
C TYR A 31 23.14 10.93 -22.35
N MET A 32 23.66 9.75 -22.67
CA MET A 32 25.00 9.31 -22.25
C MET A 32 26.08 9.92 -23.14
N GLU A 33 27.29 10.11 -22.62
CA GLU A 33 28.41 10.56 -23.46
C GLU A 33 28.76 9.50 -24.51
N ASN A 34 29.33 9.90 -25.65
CA ASN A 34 29.59 8.99 -26.78
C ASN A 34 30.45 7.77 -26.39
N TRP A 35 31.40 7.95 -25.46
CA TRP A 35 32.22 6.84 -24.98
C TRP A 35 31.45 5.88 -24.08
N GLU A 36 30.47 6.36 -23.30
CA GLU A 36 29.60 5.55 -22.45
C GLU A 36 28.63 4.74 -23.31
N GLN A 37 28.05 5.36 -24.35
CA GLN A 37 27.23 4.67 -25.34
C GLN A 37 28.04 3.56 -26.03
N THR A 38 29.27 3.86 -26.43
CA THR A 38 30.17 2.90 -27.07
C THR A 38 30.55 1.78 -26.12
N ALA A 39 30.86 2.08 -24.86
CA ALA A 39 31.17 1.09 -23.82
C ALA A 39 29.96 0.21 -23.49
N LEU A 40 28.75 0.77 -23.46
CA LEU A 40 27.51 0.04 -23.23
C LEU A 40 27.16 -0.87 -24.41
N ALA A 41 27.37 -0.40 -25.64
CA ALA A 41 27.19 -1.20 -26.86
C ALA A 41 28.19 -2.36 -26.95
N LEU A 42 29.48 -2.08 -26.70
CA LEU A 42 30.53 -3.09 -26.60
C LEU A 42 30.24 -4.07 -25.46
N GLY A 43 29.80 -3.58 -24.30
CA GLY A 43 29.40 -4.41 -23.17
C GLY A 43 28.21 -5.32 -23.48
N GLY A 44 27.19 -4.82 -24.19
CA GLY A 44 26.07 -5.63 -24.68
C GLY A 44 26.51 -6.74 -25.64
N ALA A 45 27.34 -6.37 -26.64
CA ALA A 45 27.82 -7.32 -27.65
C ALA A 45 28.81 -8.35 -27.09
N LEU A 46 29.78 -7.93 -26.27
CA LEU A 46 30.77 -8.79 -25.63
C LEU A 46 30.18 -9.58 -24.45
N GLY A 47 29.10 -9.09 -23.85
CA GLY A 47 28.44 -9.72 -22.71
C GLY A 47 27.94 -11.14 -23.02
N GLY A 48 27.58 -11.43 -24.28
CA GLY A 48 27.23 -12.77 -24.72
C GLY A 48 28.40 -13.76 -24.70
N TYR A 49 29.64 -13.26 -24.85
CA TYR A 49 30.86 -14.09 -24.95
C TYR A 49 31.66 -14.14 -23.65
N LEU A 50 31.75 -13.02 -22.91
CA LEU A 50 32.51 -12.90 -21.66
C LEU A 50 31.67 -12.25 -20.53
N PRO A 51 30.53 -12.85 -20.16
CA PRO A 51 29.63 -12.26 -19.17
C PRO A 51 30.29 -12.06 -17.80
N GLY A 52 31.22 -12.94 -17.42
CA GLY A 52 31.96 -12.84 -16.15
C GLY A 52 32.90 -11.63 -16.06
N ALA A 53 33.35 -11.09 -17.20
CA ALA A 53 34.22 -9.92 -17.25
C ALA A 53 33.43 -8.60 -17.39
N VAL A 54 32.27 -8.64 -18.06
CA VAL A 54 31.48 -7.43 -18.38
C VAL A 54 30.50 -7.07 -17.27
N VAL A 55 29.80 -8.05 -16.70
CA VAL A 55 28.69 -7.79 -15.77
C VAL A 55 29.15 -7.23 -14.42
N PRO A 56 30.20 -7.76 -13.75
CA PRO A 56 30.60 -7.23 -12.44
C PRO A 56 31.05 -5.76 -12.46
N PRO A 57 31.87 -5.29 -13.42
CA PRO A 57 32.20 -3.87 -13.54
C PRO A 57 30.98 -2.99 -13.79
N PHE A 58 30.04 -3.43 -14.64
CA PHE A 58 28.80 -2.70 -14.89
C PHE A 58 27.95 -2.57 -13.62
N ALA A 59 27.75 -3.67 -12.88
CA ALA A 59 27.05 -3.66 -11.60
C ALA A 59 27.74 -2.77 -10.57
N GLN A 60 29.08 -2.79 -10.52
CA GLN A 60 29.86 -1.94 -9.63
C GLN A 60 29.73 -0.45 -9.99
N ARG A 61 29.72 -0.11 -11.29
CA ARG A 61 29.52 1.26 -11.77
C ARG A 61 28.13 1.76 -11.42
N LEU A 62 27.09 0.98 -11.72
CA LEU A 62 25.70 1.31 -11.35
C LEU A 62 25.57 1.53 -9.85
N ARG A 63 26.17 0.64 -9.05
CA ARG A 63 26.20 0.78 -7.60
C ARG A 63 26.90 2.06 -7.18
N LYS A 64 28.05 2.39 -7.79
CA LYS A 64 28.82 3.62 -7.50
C LYS A 64 28.04 4.89 -7.83
N GLU A 65 27.35 4.92 -8.97
CA GLU A 65 26.55 6.08 -9.39
C GLU A 65 25.32 6.30 -8.51
N THR A 66 24.77 5.22 -7.94
CA THR A 66 23.57 5.27 -7.10
C THR A 66 23.86 5.47 -5.62
N GLN A 67 25.13 5.52 -5.18
CA GLN A 67 25.50 5.65 -3.75
C GLN A 67 25.04 6.96 -3.11
N SER A 68 24.80 7.99 -3.92
CA SER A 68 24.23 9.25 -3.45
C SER A 68 22.78 9.10 -3.00
N VAL A 69 22.04 8.16 -3.59
CA VAL A 69 20.61 7.92 -3.34
C VAL A 69 20.38 6.71 -2.44
N ILE A 70 21.20 5.66 -2.58
CA ILE A 70 21.13 4.42 -1.80
C ILE A 70 22.46 4.20 -1.10
N LEU A 71 22.46 4.30 0.23
CA LEU A 71 23.66 4.19 1.02
C LEU A 71 24.16 2.74 1.09
N PRO A 72 25.50 2.54 1.08
CA PRO A 72 26.08 1.23 1.33
C PRO A 72 25.80 0.78 2.77
N GLY A 73 25.23 -0.41 2.94
CA GLY A 73 24.92 -1.02 4.23
C GLY A 73 26.10 -1.72 4.91
N GLU A 74 27.26 -1.77 4.27
CA GLU A 74 28.47 -2.33 4.85
C GLU A 74 29.01 -1.42 5.97
N GLU A 75 29.34 -2.02 7.11
CA GLU A 75 29.62 -1.29 8.35
C GLU A 75 30.63 -0.14 8.20
N ARG A 76 31.78 -0.39 7.55
CA ARG A 76 32.84 0.61 7.37
C ARG A 76 32.39 1.77 6.48
N ALA A 77 31.69 1.47 5.38
CA ALA A 77 31.22 2.46 4.43
C ALA A 77 30.09 3.30 5.04
N LEU A 78 29.14 2.66 5.73
CA LEU A 78 28.07 3.32 6.43
C LEU A 78 28.62 4.24 7.54
N ARG A 79 29.52 3.75 8.40
CA ARG A 79 30.13 4.54 9.48
C ARG A 79 30.85 5.79 8.95
N ALA A 80 31.59 5.65 7.85
CA ALA A 80 32.26 6.78 7.21
C ALA A 80 31.25 7.83 6.70
N TYR A 81 30.16 7.38 6.08
CA TYR A 81 29.10 8.25 5.57
C TYR A 81 28.35 8.96 6.70
N LEU A 82 27.94 8.23 7.75
CA LEU A 82 27.27 8.79 8.93
C LEU A 82 28.14 9.86 9.60
N LYS A 83 29.45 9.61 9.73
CA LYS A 83 30.41 10.59 10.27
C LYS A 83 30.48 11.86 9.41
N GLN A 84 30.50 11.73 8.09
CA GLN A 84 30.53 12.86 7.17
C GLN A 84 29.26 13.72 7.30
N ARG A 85 28.07 13.10 7.33
CA ARG A 85 26.79 13.82 7.48
C ARG A 85 26.61 14.46 8.85
N ARG A 86 27.12 13.80 9.90
CA ARG A 86 27.15 14.38 11.25
C ARG A 86 28.01 15.65 11.30
N ALA A 87 29.12 15.69 10.57
CA ALA A 87 29.97 16.88 10.49
C ALA A 87 29.28 18.08 9.80
N THR A 88 28.27 17.84 8.96
CA THR A 88 27.46 18.89 8.33
C THR A 88 26.22 19.26 9.15
N GLY A 89 26.08 18.75 10.38
CA GLY A 89 24.93 19.00 11.24
C GLY A 89 23.62 18.41 10.71
N THR A 90 23.70 17.44 9.79
CA THR A 90 22.54 16.80 9.17
C THR A 90 22.23 15.50 9.90
N ARG A 91 20.98 15.30 10.30
CA ARG A 91 20.52 14.04 10.93
C ARG A 91 20.04 13.09 9.84
N LEU A 92 20.13 11.79 10.10
CA LEU A 92 19.74 10.75 9.16
C LEU A 92 18.70 9.82 9.77
N ASN A 93 17.64 9.56 9.00
CA ASN A 93 16.67 8.50 9.25
C ASN A 93 16.98 7.34 8.30
N LEU A 94 17.46 6.22 8.84
CA LEU A 94 17.87 5.08 8.04
C LEU A 94 16.69 4.15 7.77
N ASN A 95 16.48 3.77 6.51
CA ASN A 95 15.56 2.70 6.14
C ASN A 95 16.33 1.55 5.49
N TYR A 96 16.24 0.34 6.07
CA TYR A 96 16.87 -0.84 5.49
C TYR A 96 16.04 -1.39 4.32
N LEU A 97 16.57 -1.24 3.10
CA LEU A 97 15.97 -1.79 1.89
C LEU A 97 16.27 -3.29 1.78
N GLY A 98 15.30 -4.03 1.26
CA GLY A 98 15.46 -5.43 0.87
C GLY A 98 14.22 -5.89 0.11
N GLU A 99 14.17 -7.17 -0.24
CA GLU A 99 13.06 -7.76 -1.01
C GLU A 99 11.73 -7.70 -0.24
N ALA A 100 10.65 -7.93 -0.99
CA ALA A 100 9.33 -8.12 -0.42
C ALA A 100 9.35 -9.38 0.44
N ILE A 101 8.87 -9.28 1.67
CA ILE A 101 8.94 -10.37 2.63
C ILE A 101 7.82 -11.37 2.35
N LEU A 102 8.19 -12.57 1.93
CA LEU A 102 7.21 -13.62 1.58
C LEU A 102 7.00 -14.65 2.71
N GLY A 103 7.81 -14.60 3.78
CA GLY A 103 7.68 -15.53 4.90
C GLY A 103 8.36 -15.08 6.18
N GLU A 104 7.97 -15.70 7.29
CA GLU A 104 8.40 -15.30 8.64
C GLU A 104 9.92 -15.41 8.88
N GLY A 105 10.60 -16.33 8.18
CA GLY A 105 12.06 -16.43 8.27
C GLY A 105 12.76 -15.19 7.70
N GLU A 106 12.23 -14.58 6.64
CA GLU A 106 12.75 -13.33 6.11
C GLU A 106 12.33 -12.13 6.97
N ALA A 107 11.08 -12.13 7.47
CA ALA A 107 10.60 -11.13 8.42
C ALA A 107 11.50 -11.05 9.67
N ARG A 108 11.88 -12.21 10.23
CA ARG A 108 12.83 -12.32 11.34
C ARG A 108 14.21 -11.76 10.98
N ARG A 109 14.78 -12.13 9.82
CA ARG A 109 16.08 -11.59 9.37
C ARG A 109 16.05 -10.07 9.23
N ARG A 110 14.95 -9.51 8.71
CA ARG A 110 14.80 -8.06 8.58
C ARG A 110 14.66 -7.39 9.94
N LEU A 111 13.88 -7.96 10.85
CA LEU A 111 13.77 -7.50 12.23
C LEU A 111 15.14 -7.51 12.94
N ASP A 112 15.92 -8.58 12.78
CA ASP A 112 17.29 -8.67 13.34
C ASP A 112 18.22 -7.61 12.75
N ALA A 113 18.09 -7.29 11.46
CA ALA A 113 18.84 -6.20 10.83
C ALA A 113 18.48 -4.83 11.44
N TYR A 114 17.20 -4.58 11.75
CA TYR A 114 16.78 -3.36 12.45
C TYR A 114 17.32 -3.31 13.89
N LEU A 115 17.28 -4.42 14.63
CA LEU A 115 17.86 -4.51 15.97
C LEU A 115 19.37 -4.24 15.95
N ALA A 116 20.08 -4.80 14.97
CA ALA A 116 21.51 -4.53 14.78
C ALA A 116 21.80 -3.07 14.44
N LEU A 117 20.93 -2.39 13.67
CA LEU A 117 21.05 -0.96 13.42
C LEU A 117 20.82 -0.12 14.68
N LEU A 118 19.82 -0.47 15.49
CA LEU A 118 19.52 0.20 16.77
C LEU A 118 20.66 0.05 17.79
N ALA A 119 21.38 -1.08 17.76
CA ALA A 119 22.53 -1.32 18.64
C ALA A 119 23.75 -0.43 18.32
N ARG A 120 23.81 0.18 17.13
CA ARG A 120 24.95 1.02 16.74
C ARG A 120 24.96 2.35 17.49
N ASP A 121 26.15 2.80 17.86
CA ASP A 121 26.38 4.07 18.55
C ASP A 121 26.18 5.30 17.64
N ASP A 122 26.43 5.12 16.34
CA ASP A 122 26.36 6.15 15.31
C ASP A 122 24.98 6.31 14.63
N VAL A 123 24.01 5.46 14.97
CA VAL A 123 22.63 5.51 14.46
C VAL A 123 21.70 6.13 15.51
N GLU A 124 20.97 7.17 15.12
CA GLU A 124 19.98 7.82 15.99
C GLU A 124 18.55 7.34 15.71
N TYR A 125 18.22 7.21 14.42
CA TYR A 125 16.85 7.16 13.92
C TYR A 125 16.75 6.11 12.81
N ILE A 126 15.77 5.20 12.92
CA ILE A 126 15.39 4.29 11.84
C ILE A 126 13.90 4.41 11.44
N SER A 127 13.61 4.06 10.20
CA SER A 127 12.26 3.88 9.66
C SER A 127 12.00 2.40 9.41
N VAL A 128 10.86 1.91 9.88
CA VAL A 128 10.45 0.50 9.79
C VAL A 128 9.07 0.40 9.17
N LYS A 129 8.87 -0.60 8.31
CA LYS A 129 7.56 -0.93 7.73
C LYS A 129 6.99 -2.17 8.39
N LEU A 130 5.68 -2.22 8.65
CA LEU A 130 5.09 -3.42 9.28
C LEU A 130 5.23 -4.67 8.41
N SER A 131 5.00 -4.54 7.10
CA SER A 131 5.21 -5.62 6.12
C SER A 131 6.64 -6.15 6.10
N SER A 132 7.61 -5.35 6.61
CA SER A 132 9.02 -5.74 6.67
C SER A 132 9.38 -6.49 7.95
N ILE A 133 8.48 -6.61 8.91
CA ILE A 133 8.73 -7.35 10.17
C ILE A 133 7.68 -8.43 10.43
N PHE A 134 6.63 -8.49 9.61
CA PHE A 134 5.61 -9.54 9.64
C PHE A 134 5.11 -9.84 8.22
N SER A 135 5.13 -11.11 7.82
CA SER A 135 4.87 -11.52 6.42
C SER A 135 3.40 -11.85 6.14
N GLN A 136 2.60 -12.13 7.17
CA GLN A 136 1.22 -12.64 7.04
C GLN A 136 0.18 -11.60 7.42
N ILE A 137 0.35 -10.34 6.97
CA ILE A 137 -0.65 -9.30 7.20
C ILE A 137 -1.96 -9.70 6.51
N ASN A 138 -2.96 -10.08 7.30
CA ASN A 138 -4.27 -10.47 6.81
C ASN A 138 -5.37 -9.71 7.58
N LEU A 139 -6.11 -8.88 6.86
CA LEU A 139 -7.14 -8.02 7.43
C LEU A 139 -8.47 -8.73 7.70
N VAL A 140 -8.67 -9.95 7.17
CA VAL A 140 -9.78 -10.82 7.59
C VAL A 140 -9.57 -11.30 9.02
N ALA A 141 -8.33 -11.66 9.37
CA ALA A 141 -7.92 -12.05 10.71
C ALA A 141 -7.31 -10.86 11.47
N TYR A 142 -8.02 -9.73 11.48
CA TYR A 142 -7.48 -8.44 11.95
C TYR A 142 -6.85 -8.51 13.35
N ASP A 143 -7.59 -9.03 14.35
CA ASP A 143 -7.10 -9.08 15.74
C ASP A 143 -5.86 -9.95 15.90
N ALA A 144 -5.83 -11.12 15.24
CA ALA A 144 -4.68 -12.02 15.28
C ALA A 144 -3.45 -11.41 14.59
N THR A 145 -3.66 -10.75 13.45
CA THR A 145 -2.61 -10.00 12.74
C THR A 145 -2.09 -8.86 13.61
N LEU A 146 -2.98 -8.11 14.26
CA LEU A 146 -2.64 -7.00 15.14
C LEU A 146 -1.77 -7.48 16.32
N GLU A 147 -2.15 -8.55 17.02
CA GLU A 147 -1.33 -9.08 18.11
C GLU A 147 0.05 -9.56 17.63
N ALA A 148 0.12 -10.26 16.50
CA ALA A 148 1.40 -10.70 15.94
C ALA A 148 2.34 -9.51 15.60
N VAL A 149 1.78 -8.44 15.02
CA VAL A 149 2.52 -7.21 14.74
C VAL A 149 2.98 -6.53 16.03
N LYS A 150 2.11 -6.45 17.05
CA LYS A 150 2.43 -5.85 18.35
C LYS A 150 3.64 -6.53 18.99
N GLU A 151 3.73 -7.86 18.94
CA GLU A 151 4.90 -8.57 19.46
C GLU A 151 6.22 -8.12 18.81
N ARG A 152 6.24 -7.97 17.48
CA ARG A 152 7.43 -7.50 16.76
C ARG A 152 7.77 -6.05 17.08
N LEU A 153 6.75 -5.20 17.25
CA LEU A 153 6.95 -3.81 17.67
C LEU A 153 7.52 -3.70 19.08
N ARG A 154 7.07 -4.55 20.03
CA ARG A 154 7.63 -4.59 21.38
C ARG A 154 9.13 -4.90 21.36
N GLU A 155 9.58 -5.85 20.54
CA GLU A 155 11.02 -6.13 20.38
C GLU A 155 11.80 -4.89 19.94
N LEU A 156 11.32 -4.19 18.90
CA LEU A 156 11.95 -2.98 18.38
C LEU A 156 11.98 -1.84 19.42
N TYR A 157 10.85 -1.60 20.09
CA TYR A 157 10.71 -0.53 21.06
C TYR A 157 11.53 -0.78 22.32
N ARG A 158 11.66 -2.03 22.77
CA ARG A 158 12.61 -2.40 23.84
C ARG A 158 14.04 -2.11 23.43
N ALA A 159 14.44 -2.49 22.23
CA ALA A 159 15.79 -2.20 21.74
C ALA A 159 16.06 -0.69 21.64
N ALA A 160 15.07 0.10 21.26
CA ALA A 160 15.17 1.56 21.22
C ALA A 160 15.30 2.20 22.61
N LEU A 161 14.68 1.61 23.65
CA LEU A 161 14.85 2.03 25.04
C LEU A 161 16.21 1.59 25.63
N GLN A 162 16.66 0.37 25.30
CA GLN A 162 17.91 -0.20 25.80
C GLN A 162 19.15 0.51 25.24
N HIS A 163 19.10 0.96 23.99
CA HIS A 163 20.20 1.67 23.35
C HIS A 163 19.99 3.17 23.36
N THR A 164 21.08 3.93 23.51
CA THR A 164 21.03 5.40 23.52
C THR A 164 21.87 5.99 22.39
N TYR A 165 21.52 7.20 21.97
CA TYR A 165 22.29 8.02 21.05
C TYR A 165 22.84 9.24 21.77
N ARG A 166 24.14 9.48 21.63
CA ARG A 166 24.82 10.67 22.15
C ARG A 166 24.87 11.75 21.07
N HIS A 167 24.14 12.83 21.29
CA HIS A 167 24.06 13.99 20.43
C HIS A 167 25.40 14.75 20.39
N PRO A 168 25.69 15.50 19.31
CA PRO A 168 26.89 16.36 19.25
C PRO A 168 27.00 17.37 20.40
N ASP A 169 25.87 17.81 20.95
CA ASP A 169 25.80 18.74 22.09
C ASP A 169 25.96 18.07 23.47
N GLY A 170 26.24 16.76 23.50
CA GLY A 170 26.44 15.99 24.73
C GLY A 170 25.18 15.41 25.34
N ARG A 171 23.98 15.76 24.86
CA ARG A 171 22.73 15.13 25.31
C ARG A 171 22.68 13.66 24.93
N THR A 172 21.98 12.87 25.73
CA THR A 172 21.72 11.45 25.46
C THR A 172 20.22 11.24 25.34
N SER A 173 19.79 10.51 24.32
CA SER A 173 18.38 10.13 24.13
C SER A 173 18.27 8.66 23.76
N SER A 174 17.11 8.06 23.98
CA SER A 174 16.75 6.77 23.37
C SER A 174 16.82 6.85 21.84
N LYS A 175 16.97 5.70 21.17
CA LYS A 175 16.87 5.64 19.71
C LYS A 175 15.45 5.97 19.27
N PHE A 176 15.32 6.48 18.05
CA PHE A 176 14.02 6.84 17.48
C PHE A 176 13.60 5.83 16.41
N ILE A 177 12.36 5.35 16.50
CA ILE A 177 11.74 4.48 15.48
C ILE A 177 10.54 5.21 14.90
N ASN A 178 10.48 5.26 13.58
CA ASN A 178 9.33 5.77 12.84
C ASN A 178 8.70 4.64 12.01
N LEU A 179 7.40 4.44 12.17
CA LEU A 179 6.65 3.50 11.35
C LEU A 179 6.31 4.16 10.01
N ASP A 180 6.89 3.64 8.93
CA ASP A 180 6.57 4.07 7.58
C ASP A 180 5.21 3.48 7.14
N MET A 181 4.44 4.28 6.40
CA MET A 181 3.14 3.89 5.89
C MET A 181 3.24 3.47 4.42
N GLU A 182 2.64 2.33 4.08
CA GLU A 182 2.68 1.76 2.74
C GLU A 182 1.35 1.93 2.02
N GLU A 183 0.55 0.88 1.92
CA GLU A 183 -0.72 0.87 1.20
C GLU A 183 -1.85 1.34 2.12
N TYR A 184 -2.99 1.72 1.52
CA TYR A 184 -4.18 2.14 2.27
C TYR A 184 -4.62 1.09 3.30
N ARG A 185 -4.49 -0.20 2.92
CA ARG A 185 -4.84 -1.34 3.77
C ARG A 185 -4.07 -1.39 5.09
N ASP A 186 -2.88 -0.80 5.14
CA ASP A 186 -2.00 -0.82 6.33
C ASP A 186 -2.28 0.33 7.30
N LEU A 187 -3.04 1.36 6.89
CA LEU A 187 -3.24 2.60 7.66
C LEU A 187 -3.79 2.33 9.05
N HIS A 188 -4.96 1.71 9.14
CA HIS A 188 -5.64 1.47 10.41
C HIS A 188 -4.91 0.44 11.27
N LEU A 189 -4.36 -0.62 10.68
CA LEU A 189 -3.57 -1.62 11.38
C LEU A 189 -2.32 -1.00 12.02
N THR A 190 -1.58 -0.17 11.27
CA THR A 190 -0.37 0.49 11.76
C THR A 190 -0.67 1.46 12.89
N VAL A 191 -1.74 2.24 12.75
CA VAL A 191 -2.18 3.19 13.78
C VAL A 191 -2.60 2.45 15.06
N ALA A 192 -3.40 1.39 14.94
CA ALA A 192 -3.83 0.59 16.09
C ALA A 192 -2.64 -0.06 16.81
N ALA A 193 -1.73 -0.71 16.07
CA ALA A 193 -0.55 -1.33 16.64
C ALA A 193 0.35 -0.30 17.36
N PHE A 194 0.57 0.86 16.74
CA PHE A 194 1.34 1.95 17.32
C PHE A 194 0.74 2.46 18.64
N GLN A 195 -0.56 2.74 18.66
CA GLN A 195 -1.24 3.26 19.85
C GLN A 195 -1.24 2.23 20.99
N GLN A 196 -1.63 0.99 20.69
CA GLN A 196 -1.78 -0.04 21.72
C GLN A 196 -0.44 -0.41 22.35
N VAL A 197 0.64 -0.58 21.57
CA VAL A 197 1.96 -0.90 22.14
C VAL A 197 2.47 0.27 22.96
N LEU A 198 2.37 1.51 22.46
CA LEU A 198 2.88 2.65 23.20
C LEU A 198 2.13 2.86 24.53
N ASP A 199 0.84 2.57 24.59
CA ASP A 199 0.03 2.67 25.82
C ASP A 199 0.37 1.62 26.89
N GLU A 200 1.17 0.60 26.57
CA GLU A 200 1.68 -0.32 27.57
C GLU A 200 2.62 0.42 28.55
N PRO A 201 2.58 0.10 29.86
CA PRO A 201 3.39 0.79 30.87
C PRO A 201 4.90 0.82 30.56
N GLU A 202 5.42 -0.25 29.93
CA GLU A 202 6.81 -0.39 29.51
C GLU A 202 7.25 0.74 28.56
N PHE A 203 6.36 1.23 27.69
CA PHE A 203 6.69 2.16 26.62
C PHE A 203 6.16 3.58 26.86
N MET A 204 5.60 3.88 28.03
CA MET A 204 5.04 5.21 28.33
C MET A 204 6.03 6.36 28.12
N ALA A 205 7.30 6.17 28.48
CA ALA A 205 8.35 7.18 28.30
C ALA A 205 8.99 7.17 26.90
N LEU A 206 8.65 6.19 26.04
CA LEU A 206 9.23 6.07 24.71
C LEU A 206 8.64 7.11 23.76
N ARG A 207 9.53 7.81 23.07
CA ARG A 207 9.21 8.64 21.91
C ARG A 207 9.34 7.80 20.63
N ALA A 208 8.26 7.70 19.88
CA ALA A 208 8.24 7.04 18.58
C ALA A 208 7.38 7.85 17.60
N GLY A 209 7.47 7.52 16.31
CA GLY A 209 6.70 8.20 15.27
C GLY A 209 6.04 7.27 14.28
N LEU A 210 5.13 7.84 13.49
CA LEU A 210 4.52 7.18 12.34
C LEU A 210 4.29 8.17 11.19
N VAL A 211 4.14 7.64 9.98
CA VAL A 211 3.84 8.41 8.77
C VAL A 211 2.33 8.51 8.54
N LEU A 212 1.85 9.71 8.19
CA LEU A 212 0.53 9.90 7.60
C LEU A 212 0.66 10.48 6.18
N GLN A 213 -0.16 9.97 5.27
CA GLN A 213 -0.06 10.29 3.84
C GLN A 213 -1.20 11.24 3.45
N ALA A 214 -0.87 12.48 3.12
CA ALA A 214 -1.82 13.53 2.81
C ALA A 214 -2.64 13.29 1.53
N TYR A 215 -2.24 12.33 0.69
CA TYR A 215 -3.01 11.91 -0.48
C TYR A 215 -4.27 11.12 -0.13
N LEU A 216 -4.41 10.63 1.10
CA LEU A 216 -5.62 9.97 1.61
C LEU A 216 -6.49 11.04 2.29
N PRO A 217 -7.79 11.13 1.96
CA PRO A 217 -8.66 12.11 2.62
C PRO A 217 -8.78 11.90 4.13
N ASP A 218 -8.91 10.64 4.54
CA ASP A 218 -9.12 10.19 5.91
C ASP A 218 -7.85 10.25 6.78
N SER A 219 -6.67 10.44 6.19
CA SER A 219 -5.44 10.76 6.95
C SER A 219 -5.61 11.97 7.88
N PHE A 220 -6.45 12.94 7.52
CA PHE A 220 -6.72 14.09 8.39
C PHE A 220 -7.57 13.69 9.61
N ALA A 221 -8.59 12.86 9.41
CA ALA A 221 -9.39 12.31 10.52
C ALA A 221 -8.52 11.45 11.45
N VAL A 222 -7.66 10.61 10.87
CA VAL A 222 -6.66 9.81 11.61
C VAL A 222 -5.69 10.70 12.39
N GLN A 223 -5.17 11.78 11.79
CA GLN A 223 -4.30 12.74 12.49
C GLN A 223 -4.99 13.36 13.72
N ARG A 224 -6.26 13.74 13.59
CA ARG A 224 -7.05 14.31 14.70
C ARG A 224 -7.26 13.30 15.84
N SER A 225 -7.60 12.06 15.48
CA SER A 225 -7.76 10.97 16.45
C SER A 225 -6.45 10.67 17.18
N LEU A 226 -5.35 10.50 16.43
CA LEU A 226 -4.01 10.30 16.97
C LEU A 226 -3.56 11.45 17.88
N THR A 227 -3.86 12.69 17.51
CA THR A 227 -3.52 13.86 18.33
C THR A 227 -4.29 13.85 19.65
N THR A 228 -5.58 13.54 19.61
CA THR A 228 -6.42 13.43 20.81
C THR A 228 -5.90 12.34 21.74
N TRP A 229 -5.57 11.17 21.18
CA TRP A 229 -4.96 10.07 21.93
C TRP A 229 -3.60 10.47 22.53
N ALA A 230 -2.72 11.10 21.75
CA ALA A 230 -1.40 11.53 22.20
C ALA A 230 -1.47 12.59 23.31
N GLN A 231 -2.44 13.50 23.25
CA GLN A 231 -2.71 14.44 24.34
C GLN A 231 -3.09 13.72 25.63
N GLY A 232 -3.97 12.72 25.55
CA GLY A 232 -4.33 11.87 26.69
C GLY A 232 -3.13 11.10 27.24
N ARG A 233 -2.29 10.55 26.36
CA ARG A 233 -1.03 9.88 26.72
C ARG A 233 -0.10 10.81 27.49
N VAL A 234 0.14 12.03 26.99
CA VAL A 234 1.00 13.02 27.66
C VAL A 234 0.41 13.46 28.99
N ALA A 235 -0.92 13.63 29.08
CA ALA A 235 -1.59 13.94 30.34
C ALA A 235 -1.41 12.84 31.40
N ARG A 236 -1.24 11.57 30.99
CA ARG A 236 -0.88 10.44 31.87
C ARG A 236 0.61 10.35 32.20
N GLY A 237 1.42 11.35 31.82
CA GLY A 237 2.87 11.36 32.03
C GLY A 237 3.68 10.64 30.93
N GLY A 238 3.05 10.25 29.83
CA GLY A 238 3.72 9.64 28.70
C GLY A 238 4.50 10.64 27.84
N ALA A 239 5.42 10.13 27.03
CA ALA A 239 6.18 10.95 26.09
C ALA A 239 5.34 11.32 24.85
N PRO A 240 5.57 12.52 24.26
CA PRO A 240 4.92 12.90 23.01
C PRO A 240 5.40 12.03 21.85
N ILE A 241 4.56 11.92 20.82
CA ILE A 241 4.87 11.17 19.61
C ILE A 241 5.32 12.11 18.48
N LYS A 242 5.75 11.53 17.37
CA LYS A 242 5.95 12.26 16.11
C LYS A 242 5.00 11.79 15.03
N VAL A 243 4.40 12.72 14.29
CA VAL A 243 3.68 12.42 13.04
C VAL A 243 4.44 13.02 11.87
N ARG A 244 4.95 12.16 10.99
CA ARG A 244 5.61 12.55 9.75
C ARG A 244 4.56 12.67 8.64
N ILE A 245 4.32 13.88 8.16
CA ILE A 245 3.37 14.13 7.06
C ILE A 245 4.13 14.05 5.75
N VAL A 246 3.73 13.11 4.89
CA VAL A 246 4.17 12.98 3.49
C VAL A 246 2.98 13.22 2.58
N LYS A 247 3.20 13.40 1.27
CA LYS A 247 2.09 13.38 0.30
C LYS A 247 1.58 11.94 0.10
N GLY A 248 2.46 11.05 -0.33
CA GLY A 248 2.16 9.63 -0.60
C GLY A 248 3.11 9.11 -1.68
N ALA A 249 3.36 7.80 -1.70
CA ALA A 249 4.35 7.18 -2.59
C ALA A 249 3.82 5.98 -3.40
N ASN A 250 2.56 5.58 -3.19
CA ASN A 250 1.99 4.35 -3.75
C ASN A 250 0.78 4.58 -4.65
N LEU A 251 0.61 5.78 -5.21
CA LEU A 251 -0.57 6.14 -6.02
C LEU A 251 -0.82 5.18 -7.20
N ALA A 252 0.24 4.73 -7.88
CA ALA A 252 0.12 3.77 -8.97
C ALA A 252 -0.42 2.41 -8.49
N MET A 253 0.05 1.94 -7.34
CA MET A 253 -0.41 0.69 -6.74
C MET A 253 -1.87 0.80 -6.31
N GLU A 254 -2.24 1.89 -5.62
CA GLU A 254 -3.62 2.14 -5.19
C GLU A 254 -4.63 2.19 -6.35
N LYS A 255 -4.21 2.69 -7.52
CA LYS A 255 -5.01 2.67 -8.74
C LYS A 255 -5.25 1.25 -9.26
N VAL A 256 -4.21 0.43 -9.25
CA VAL A 256 -4.28 -0.96 -9.73
C VAL A 256 -5.13 -1.80 -8.79
N GLU A 257 -4.90 -1.71 -7.47
CA GLU A 257 -5.71 -2.40 -6.45
C GLU A 257 -7.20 -2.05 -6.59
N ALA A 258 -7.51 -0.75 -6.70
CA ALA A 258 -8.88 -0.29 -6.86
C ALA A 258 -9.54 -0.86 -8.13
N ALA A 259 -8.82 -0.84 -9.26
CA ALA A 259 -9.33 -1.37 -10.52
C ALA A 259 -9.53 -2.90 -10.51
N LEU A 260 -8.60 -3.65 -9.89
CA LEU A 260 -8.67 -5.11 -9.81
C LEU A 260 -9.84 -5.60 -8.96
N HIS A 261 -10.11 -4.91 -7.85
CA HIS A 261 -11.14 -5.32 -6.88
C HIS A 261 -12.50 -4.63 -7.09
N GLY A 262 -12.61 -3.73 -8.07
CA GLY A 262 -13.82 -2.94 -8.30
C GLY A 262 -14.08 -1.90 -7.19
N TRP A 263 -13.04 -1.44 -6.50
CA TRP A 263 -13.14 -0.43 -5.44
C TRP A 263 -12.97 0.98 -5.99
N GLU A 264 -13.42 1.97 -5.21
CA GLU A 264 -12.99 3.34 -5.44
C GLU A 264 -11.51 3.50 -5.05
N GLN A 265 -10.76 4.29 -5.83
CA GLN A 265 -9.39 4.66 -5.47
C GLN A 265 -9.40 5.36 -4.10
N ALA A 266 -8.58 4.89 -3.15
CA ALA A 266 -8.53 5.47 -1.81
C ALA A 266 -7.94 6.90 -1.80
N PRO A 267 -6.79 7.17 -2.46
CA PRO A 267 -6.28 8.53 -2.57
C PRO A 267 -7.19 9.52 -3.32
N TYR A 268 -7.00 10.82 -3.09
CA TYR A 268 -7.59 11.89 -3.91
C TYR A 268 -7.30 11.70 -5.40
N SER A 269 -8.23 12.19 -6.23
CA SER A 269 -8.12 12.11 -7.70
C SER A 269 -7.24 13.20 -8.26
N SER A 270 -7.10 14.34 -7.55
CA SER A 270 -6.31 15.49 -8.00
C SER A 270 -5.16 15.78 -7.07
N LYS A 271 -4.00 16.10 -7.66
CA LYS A 271 -2.84 16.60 -6.92
C LYS A 271 -3.12 17.88 -6.13
N LEU A 272 -4.00 18.74 -6.62
CA LEU A 272 -4.37 19.96 -5.89
C LEU A 272 -5.07 19.64 -4.57
N GLU A 273 -5.88 18.58 -4.53
CA GLU A 273 -6.54 18.12 -3.31
C GLU A 273 -5.51 17.54 -2.33
N VAL A 274 -4.54 16.76 -2.83
CA VAL A 274 -3.41 16.25 -2.03
C VAL A 274 -2.62 17.41 -1.40
N ASP A 275 -2.27 18.42 -2.20
CA ASP A 275 -1.50 19.58 -1.76
C ASP A 275 -2.28 20.47 -0.78
N ALA A 276 -3.61 20.50 -0.90
CA ALA A 276 -4.51 21.20 0.00
C ALA A 276 -4.64 20.47 1.33
N ASN A 277 -4.85 19.14 1.31
CA ASN A 277 -4.90 18.32 2.51
C ASN A 277 -3.55 18.34 3.26
N PHE A 278 -2.42 18.29 2.55
CA PHE A 278 -1.09 18.41 3.14
C PHE A 278 -0.96 19.69 3.97
N LYS A 279 -1.40 20.84 3.43
CA LYS A 279 -1.39 22.13 4.13
C LYS A 279 -2.33 22.11 5.33
N ARG A 280 -3.55 21.58 5.19
CA ARG A 280 -4.51 21.42 6.28
C ARG A 280 -3.90 20.63 7.45
N MET A 281 -3.26 19.50 7.16
CA MET A 281 -2.62 18.64 8.16
C MET A 281 -1.46 19.35 8.88
N VAL A 282 -0.64 20.12 8.14
CA VAL A 282 0.45 20.92 8.71
C VAL A 282 -0.10 22.03 9.62
N VAL A 283 -1.10 22.79 9.16
CA VAL A 283 -1.72 23.86 9.96
C VAL A 283 -2.32 23.30 11.25
N TYR A 284 -3.03 22.16 11.17
CA TYR A 284 -3.60 21.51 12.34
C TYR A 284 -2.53 21.10 13.35
N GLY A 285 -1.48 20.39 12.93
CA GLY A 285 -0.46 19.91 13.87
C GLY A 285 0.46 21.00 14.41
N CYS A 286 0.61 22.13 13.70
CA CYS A 286 1.36 23.30 14.19
C CYS A 286 0.63 24.09 15.29
N GLN A 287 -0.65 23.81 15.58
CA GLN A 287 -1.32 24.48 16.70
C GLN A 287 -0.61 24.13 18.03
N PRO A 288 -0.29 25.10 18.91
CA PRO A 288 0.52 24.85 20.12
C PRO A 288 0.02 23.70 20.99
N LYS A 289 -1.31 23.61 21.19
CA LYS A 289 -1.94 22.53 21.96
C LYS A 289 -1.74 21.14 21.36
N HIS A 290 -1.62 21.03 20.04
CA HIS A 290 -1.39 19.77 19.34
C HIS A 290 0.10 19.46 19.30
N ALA A 291 0.93 20.45 18.96
CA ALA A 291 2.38 20.34 18.88
C ALA A 291 3.03 19.88 20.19
N ALA A 292 2.45 20.25 21.33
CA ALA A 292 2.91 19.80 22.65
C ALA A 292 2.85 18.28 22.85
N ALA A 293 1.91 17.60 22.20
CA ALA A 293 1.73 16.14 22.29
C ALA A 293 2.18 15.40 21.04
N VAL A 294 2.15 16.06 19.88
CA VAL A 294 2.49 15.50 18.58
C VAL A 294 3.48 16.43 17.87
N HIS A 295 4.74 16.03 17.85
CA HIS A 295 5.75 16.72 17.07
C HIS A 295 5.53 16.43 15.58
N LEU A 296 5.71 17.42 14.71
CA LEU A 296 5.53 17.22 13.27
C LEU A 296 6.86 17.00 12.56
N GLY A 297 6.90 16.02 11.67
CA GLY A 297 7.90 15.92 10.60
C GLY A 297 7.28 16.33 9.27
N VAL A 298 7.69 17.46 8.70
CA VAL A 298 7.21 17.94 7.40
C VAL A 298 8.12 17.40 6.31
N ALA A 299 7.68 16.33 5.64
CA ALA A 299 8.48 15.62 4.64
C ALA A 299 8.08 16.02 3.21
N SER A 300 8.86 16.90 2.57
CA SER A 300 8.57 17.38 1.22
C SER A 300 9.82 17.94 0.54
N HIS A 301 9.89 17.78 -0.79
CA HIS A 301 10.85 18.51 -1.63
C HIS A 301 10.25 19.77 -2.26
N ASN A 302 8.94 20.01 -2.10
CA ASN A 302 8.29 21.20 -2.62
C ASN A 302 8.65 22.41 -1.77
N LEU A 303 9.45 23.33 -2.33
CA LEU A 303 9.93 24.52 -1.63
C LEU A 303 8.80 25.45 -1.20
N PHE A 304 7.68 25.50 -1.93
CA PHE A 304 6.50 26.27 -1.50
C PHE A 304 5.89 25.68 -0.23
N ASP A 305 5.77 24.35 -0.15
CA ASP A 305 5.21 23.66 1.02
C ASP A 305 6.16 23.79 2.23
N ILE A 306 7.48 23.71 2.01
CA ILE A 306 8.50 23.89 3.05
C ILE A 306 8.47 25.32 3.60
N ALA A 307 8.50 26.33 2.73
CA ALA A 307 8.44 27.73 3.14
C ALA A 307 7.13 28.06 3.86
N TYR A 308 6.00 27.53 3.37
CA TYR A 308 4.70 27.67 4.03
C TYR A 308 4.72 27.07 5.44
N ALA A 309 5.20 25.84 5.60
CA ALA A 309 5.30 25.19 6.90
C ALA A 309 6.24 25.91 7.86
N MET A 310 7.35 26.50 7.38
CA MET A 310 8.23 27.35 8.20
C MET A 310 7.48 28.55 8.75
N LEU A 311 6.73 29.26 7.91
CA LEU A 311 5.94 30.41 8.33
C LEU A 311 4.82 30.02 9.30
N VAL A 312 4.15 28.88 9.06
CA VAL A 312 3.08 28.38 9.94
C VAL A 312 3.63 28.03 11.33
N ARG A 313 4.73 27.28 11.42
CA ARG A 313 5.31 26.91 12.73
C ARG A 313 5.86 28.13 13.48
N ASP A 314 6.43 29.11 12.77
CA ASP A 314 7.01 30.30 13.38
C ASP A 314 5.90 31.21 13.94
N ARG A 315 4.82 31.42 13.17
CA ARG A 315 3.62 32.14 13.65
C ARG A 315 2.95 31.48 14.85
N ALA A 316 2.96 30.15 14.90
CA ALA A 316 2.41 29.40 16.03
C ALA A 316 3.38 29.30 17.22
N GLY A 317 4.64 29.74 17.09
CA GLY A 317 5.63 29.66 18.16
C GLY A 317 6.12 28.23 18.48
N VAL A 318 5.97 27.28 17.55
CA VAL A 318 6.26 25.84 17.76
C VAL A 318 7.50 25.37 16.99
N ARG A 319 8.45 26.28 16.70
CA ARG A 319 9.63 26.01 15.87
C ARG A 319 10.42 24.75 16.29
N ASN A 320 10.55 24.50 17.60
CA ASN A 320 11.31 23.37 18.15
C ASN A 320 10.54 22.04 18.16
N LEU A 321 9.26 22.05 17.80
CA LEU A 321 8.36 20.88 17.79
C LEU A 321 8.03 20.42 16.36
N VAL A 322 8.52 21.15 15.34
CA VAL A 322 8.30 20.88 13.92
C VAL A 322 9.64 20.80 13.21
N GLU A 323 9.98 19.61 12.73
CA GLU A 323 11.18 19.36 11.93
C GLU A 323 10.85 19.18 10.45
N PHE A 324 11.86 19.39 9.61
CA PHE A 324 11.76 19.21 8.17
C PHE A 324 12.52 17.97 7.72
N GLU A 325 11.95 17.29 6.75
CA GLU A 325 12.52 16.05 6.21
C GLU A 325 12.55 16.05 4.69
N MET A 326 13.62 15.49 4.13
CA MET A 326 13.80 15.31 2.69
C MET A 326 14.43 13.95 2.41
N LEU A 327 14.33 13.45 1.17
CA LEU A 327 15.07 12.28 0.73
C LEU A 327 16.54 12.61 0.53
N GLU A 328 17.40 11.71 0.98
CA GLU A 328 18.83 11.76 0.71
C GLU A 328 19.11 11.60 -0.80
N GLY A 329 20.08 12.35 -1.32
CA GLY A 329 20.58 12.19 -2.69
C GLY A 329 19.84 12.90 -3.83
N MET A 330 18.67 13.51 -3.61
CA MET A 330 17.83 14.03 -4.72
C MET A 330 18.02 15.51 -5.04
N ALA A 331 18.16 16.36 -4.03
CA ALA A 331 18.15 17.81 -4.18
C ALA A 331 19.13 18.46 -3.19
N ASN A 332 20.39 18.03 -3.24
CA ASN A 332 21.38 18.32 -2.19
C ASN A 332 21.61 19.82 -1.96
N HIS A 333 21.61 20.63 -3.02
CA HIS A 333 21.79 22.09 -2.89
C HIS A 333 20.61 22.74 -2.15
N GLN A 334 19.39 22.35 -2.51
CA GLN A 334 18.15 22.82 -1.89
C GLN A 334 18.02 22.30 -0.47
N ALA A 335 18.38 21.05 -0.21
CA ALA A 335 18.38 20.46 1.12
C ALA A 335 19.29 21.25 2.07
N ARG A 336 20.50 21.65 1.63
CA ARG A 336 21.39 22.52 2.43
C ARG A 336 20.75 23.89 2.71
N ALA A 337 20.18 24.53 1.68
CA ALA A 337 19.51 25.82 1.86
C ALA A 337 18.32 25.73 2.83
N VAL A 338 17.54 24.65 2.77
CA VAL A 338 16.46 24.38 3.71
C VAL A 338 17.00 24.11 5.10
N GLN A 339 18.06 23.32 5.26
CA GLN A 339 18.70 23.04 6.55
C GLN A 339 19.12 24.34 7.25
N GLU A 340 19.80 25.23 6.53
CA GLU A 340 20.25 26.53 7.05
C GLU A 340 19.07 27.40 7.51
N ARG A 341 17.99 27.47 6.73
CA ARG A 341 16.80 28.28 7.06
C ARG A 341 15.93 27.65 8.16
N ALA A 342 15.78 26.33 8.14
CA ALA A 342 15.00 25.58 9.10
C ALA A 342 15.66 25.51 10.48
N GLY A 343 16.99 25.60 10.56
CA GLY A 343 17.76 25.31 11.76
C GLY A 343 17.91 23.80 12.02
N GLY A 344 17.82 22.97 10.96
CA GLY A 344 17.91 21.52 11.05
C GLY A 344 17.21 20.81 9.88
N LEU A 345 17.69 19.62 9.53
CA LEU A 345 17.10 18.77 8.50
C LEU A 345 17.36 17.31 8.83
N LEU A 346 16.34 16.47 8.70
CA LEU A 346 16.45 15.01 8.77
C LEU A 346 16.37 14.44 7.35
N LEU A 347 17.42 13.76 6.89
CA LEU A 347 17.42 13.12 5.58
C LEU A 347 17.03 11.65 5.70
N TYR A 348 16.05 11.24 4.92
CA TYR A 348 15.63 9.86 4.80
C TYR A 348 16.57 9.13 3.84
N ALA A 349 17.34 8.20 4.40
CA ALA A 349 18.44 7.54 3.73
C ALA A 349 18.19 6.02 3.65
N PRO A 350 17.89 5.50 2.44
CA PRO A 350 17.79 4.07 2.25
C PRO A 350 19.18 3.43 2.31
N VAL A 351 19.28 2.28 2.96
CA VAL A 351 20.52 1.53 3.18
C VAL A 351 20.34 0.11 2.65
N VAL A 352 21.31 -0.40 1.89
CA VAL A 352 21.28 -1.78 1.38
C VAL A 352 22.68 -2.41 1.37
N LYS A 353 22.76 -3.70 1.73
CA LYS A 353 24.00 -4.48 1.58
C LYS A 353 24.25 -4.83 0.12
N LYS A 354 25.50 -5.13 -0.24
CA LYS A 354 25.88 -5.58 -1.59
C LYS A 354 25.01 -6.72 -2.11
N GLU A 355 24.75 -7.70 -1.26
CA GLU A 355 24.03 -8.94 -1.60
C GLU A 355 22.57 -8.68 -1.97
N ASP A 356 21.98 -7.64 -1.37
CA ASP A 356 20.57 -7.25 -1.54
C ASP A 356 20.41 -6.05 -2.50
N PHE A 357 21.48 -5.64 -3.21
CA PHE A 357 21.44 -4.43 -4.04
C PHE A 357 20.39 -4.52 -5.16
N HIS A 358 20.10 -5.72 -5.66
CA HIS A 358 19.07 -5.93 -6.69
C HIS A 358 17.69 -5.45 -6.22
N SER A 359 17.36 -5.65 -4.95
CA SER A 359 16.10 -5.21 -4.34
C SER A 359 15.99 -3.69 -4.26
N ALA A 360 17.13 -2.98 -4.22
CA ALA A 360 17.18 -1.53 -4.19
C ALA A 360 16.95 -0.89 -5.58
N ILE A 361 17.04 -1.67 -6.68
CA ILE A 361 16.76 -1.17 -8.04
C ILE A 361 15.28 -0.80 -8.18
N ALA A 362 14.36 -1.60 -7.65
CA ALA A 362 12.93 -1.26 -7.63
C ALA A 362 12.67 0.06 -6.89
N TYR A 363 13.36 0.27 -5.77
CA TYR A 363 13.32 1.55 -5.06
C TYR A 363 13.84 2.70 -5.93
N LEU A 364 14.98 2.52 -6.62
CA LEU A 364 15.55 3.54 -7.50
C LEU A 364 14.61 3.88 -8.66
N VAL A 365 14.02 2.87 -9.32
CA VAL A 365 13.07 3.06 -10.42
C VAL A 365 11.88 3.86 -9.95
N ARG A 366 11.29 3.52 -8.79
CA ARG A 366 10.18 4.31 -8.23
C ARG A 366 10.58 5.74 -7.95
N ARG A 367 11.79 5.98 -7.44
CA ARG A 367 12.28 7.35 -7.17
C ARG A 367 12.49 8.15 -8.45
N LEU A 368 13.02 7.52 -9.49
CA LEU A 368 13.19 8.16 -10.79
C LEU A 368 11.83 8.49 -11.39
N ASP A 369 10.90 7.53 -11.43
CA ASP A 369 9.55 7.71 -11.95
C ASP A 369 8.81 8.85 -11.23
N GLU A 370 8.81 8.83 -9.89
CA GLU A 370 8.26 9.91 -9.07
C GLU A 370 8.88 11.26 -9.47
N ASN A 371 10.21 11.36 -9.52
CA ASN A 371 10.91 12.62 -9.78
C ASN A 371 10.73 13.16 -11.20
N THR A 372 10.48 12.28 -12.18
CA THR A 372 10.31 12.66 -13.59
C THR A 372 8.85 12.93 -13.99
N ALA A 373 7.87 12.61 -13.15
CA ALA A 373 6.48 12.87 -13.46
C ALA A 373 6.21 14.38 -13.62
N GLU A 374 5.50 14.79 -14.68
CA GLU A 374 5.21 16.20 -15.01
C GLU A 374 4.46 16.96 -13.90
N GLU A 375 3.71 16.22 -13.09
CA GLU A 375 3.02 16.79 -11.96
C GLU A 375 3.95 17.02 -10.76
N ASN A 376 5.10 16.34 -10.65
CA ASN A 376 6.01 16.45 -9.53
C ASN A 376 6.76 17.78 -9.52
N PHE A 377 6.97 18.33 -8.32
CA PHE A 377 7.74 19.55 -8.13
C PHE A 377 9.22 19.37 -8.49
N LEU A 378 9.79 18.17 -8.25
CA LEU A 378 11.20 17.89 -8.56
C LEU A 378 11.50 17.93 -10.06
N HIS A 379 10.54 17.58 -10.91
CA HIS A 379 10.64 17.75 -12.37
C HIS A 379 10.90 19.22 -12.72
N ASP A 380 10.15 20.13 -12.11
CA ASP A 380 10.20 21.56 -12.37
C ASP A 380 11.37 22.27 -11.63
N LEU A 381 12.01 21.60 -10.67
CA LEU A 381 12.99 22.21 -9.75
C LEU A 381 14.28 22.65 -10.44
N PHE A 382 14.79 21.88 -11.41
CA PHE A 382 16.12 22.09 -11.99
C PHE A 382 16.23 23.33 -12.91
N GLY A 383 15.11 24.02 -13.18
CA GLY A 383 15.05 25.30 -13.90
C GLY A 383 14.12 26.32 -13.25
N LEU A 384 13.85 26.17 -11.95
CA LEU A 384 12.87 26.99 -11.25
C LEU A 384 13.44 28.36 -10.86
N GLU A 385 13.16 29.38 -11.65
CA GLU A 385 13.54 30.77 -11.36
C GLU A 385 12.32 31.65 -11.02
N PRO A 386 12.39 32.53 -10.02
CA PRO A 386 11.31 33.47 -9.72
C PRO A 386 10.88 34.28 -10.96
N GLY A 387 9.60 34.23 -11.29
CA GLY A 387 9.02 34.91 -12.47
C GLY A 387 9.07 34.11 -13.78
N SER A 388 9.73 32.95 -13.80
CA SER A 388 9.63 32.02 -14.93
C SER A 388 8.21 31.43 -15.07
N PRO A 389 7.81 30.96 -16.27
CA PRO A 389 6.51 30.29 -16.47
C PRO A 389 6.31 29.09 -15.53
N THR A 390 7.38 28.32 -15.29
CA THR A 390 7.37 27.18 -14.37
C THR A 390 7.14 27.60 -12.93
N TRP A 391 7.79 28.68 -12.48
CA TRP A 391 7.55 29.27 -11.17
C TRP A 391 6.11 29.75 -11.02
N ASP A 392 5.59 30.46 -12.01
CA ASP A 392 4.23 30.98 -11.97
C ASP A 392 3.17 29.86 -11.96
N LYS A 393 3.42 28.77 -12.69
CA LYS A 393 2.61 27.53 -12.63
C LYS A 393 2.61 26.93 -11.23
N GLN A 394 3.78 26.76 -10.61
CA GLN A 394 3.90 26.20 -9.26
C GLN A 394 3.31 27.13 -8.19
N ARG A 395 3.52 28.45 -8.32
CA ARG A 395 2.90 29.48 -7.48
C ARG A 395 1.38 29.41 -7.55
N LYS A 396 0.81 29.33 -8.76
CA LYS A 396 -0.64 29.23 -8.95
C LYS A 396 -1.20 27.96 -8.30
N ARG A 397 -0.56 26.80 -8.52
CA ARG A 397 -0.93 25.53 -7.87
C ARG A 397 -0.91 25.65 -6.35
N PHE A 398 0.15 26.23 -5.79
CA PHE A 398 0.27 26.46 -4.35
C PHE A 398 -0.86 27.34 -3.81
N LEU A 399 -1.15 28.48 -4.45
CA LEU A 399 -2.20 29.42 -4.00
C LEU A 399 -3.60 28.78 -4.06
N VAL A 400 -3.89 28.02 -5.13
CA VAL A 400 -5.15 27.28 -5.26
C VAL A 400 -5.27 26.22 -4.16
N ALA A 401 -4.19 25.47 -3.88
CA ALA A 401 -4.19 24.50 -2.79
C ALA A 401 -4.43 25.15 -1.42
N CYS A 402 -3.88 26.33 -1.16
CA CYS A 402 -4.17 27.10 0.06
C CYS A 402 -5.65 27.47 0.18
N GLN A 403 -6.31 27.85 -0.92
CA GLN A 403 -7.74 28.19 -0.92
C GLN A 403 -8.64 26.96 -0.73
N LEU A 404 -8.17 25.79 -1.19
CA LEU A 404 -8.92 24.54 -1.12
C LEU A 404 -8.78 23.82 0.23
N MET A 405 -7.78 24.16 1.06
CA MET A 405 -7.41 23.36 2.24
C MET A 405 -8.57 23.14 3.23
N GLU A 406 -9.48 24.10 3.36
CA GLU A 406 -10.64 24.00 4.27
C GLU A 406 -11.86 23.31 3.62
N ARG A 407 -11.84 23.08 2.31
CA ARG A 407 -12.97 22.57 1.52
C ARG A 407 -12.80 21.15 1.03
N VAL A 408 -11.57 20.64 0.99
CA VAL A 408 -11.30 19.26 0.59
C VAL A 408 -11.94 18.27 1.57
N SER A 409 -12.56 17.21 1.05
CA SER A 409 -13.16 16.15 1.88
C SER A 409 -12.12 15.57 2.84
N ASP A 410 -12.52 15.22 4.06
CA ASP A 410 -11.74 14.39 4.99
C ASP A 410 -12.35 12.99 5.20
N GLN A 411 -13.36 12.65 4.39
CA GLN A 411 -14.06 11.37 4.44
C GLN A 411 -13.37 10.33 3.56
N PRO A 412 -13.30 9.05 3.98
CA PRO A 412 -12.83 7.96 3.13
C PRO A 412 -13.56 7.93 1.78
N ARG A 413 -12.81 7.65 0.71
CA ARG A 413 -13.39 7.43 -0.63
C ARG A 413 -14.00 6.06 -0.75
N ARG A 414 -13.37 5.05 -0.16
CA ARG A 414 -13.93 3.70 -0.08
C ARG A 414 -15.00 3.67 1.00
N LYS A 415 -16.24 3.33 0.60
CA LYS A 415 -17.45 3.41 1.45
C LYS A 415 -18.22 2.10 1.54
N GLN A 416 -17.64 0.99 1.07
CA GLN A 416 -18.31 -0.30 1.12
C GLN A 416 -18.65 -0.65 2.58
N ASP A 417 -19.89 -1.06 2.81
CA ASP A 417 -20.36 -1.56 4.10
C ASP A 417 -21.27 -2.75 3.83
N ARG A 418 -20.71 -3.96 3.95
CA ARG A 418 -21.45 -5.22 3.71
C ARG A 418 -22.64 -5.41 4.67
N ARG A 419 -22.71 -4.66 5.78
CA ARG A 419 -23.84 -4.73 6.72
C ARG A 419 -25.10 -4.07 6.17
N LEU A 420 -24.95 -3.16 5.20
CA LEU A 420 -26.07 -2.40 4.61
C LEU A 420 -26.54 -2.99 3.27
N GLU A 421 -25.81 -3.93 2.69
CA GLU A 421 -26.12 -4.50 1.37
C GLU A 421 -27.33 -5.45 1.40
N GLU A 422 -27.59 -6.16 2.51
CA GLU A 422 -28.77 -7.02 2.66
C GLU A 422 -30.09 -6.22 2.62
N ASP A 423 -30.05 -4.93 2.99
CA ASP A 423 -31.21 -4.03 3.02
C ASP A 423 -31.50 -3.33 1.68
N ALA A 424 -30.58 -3.43 0.69
CA ALA A 424 -30.71 -2.71 -0.58
C ALA A 424 -31.81 -3.27 -1.51
N GLY A 425 -32.41 -4.42 -1.16
CA GLY A 425 -33.50 -5.06 -1.89
C GLY A 425 -33.06 -5.68 -3.22
N ASP A 426 -33.81 -6.70 -3.67
CA ASP A 426 -33.64 -7.34 -4.98
C ASP A 426 -34.02 -6.36 -6.12
N SER A 427 -33.22 -5.33 -6.35
CA SER A 427 -33.35 -4.52 -7.56
C SER A 427 -32.99 -5.41 -8.75
N VAL A 428 -33.96 -5.70 -9.61
CA VAL A 428 -33.73 -6.46 -10.84
C VAL A 428 -32.62 -5.74 -11.63
N PRO A 429 -31.49 -6.40 -11.91
CA PRO A 429 -30.40 -5.78 -12.66
C PRO A 429 -30.92 -5.35 -14.03
N ASP A 430 -30.50 -4.17 -14.50
CA ASP A 430 -30.75 -3.77 -15.88
C ASP A 430 -30.02 -4.73 -16.82
N LEU A 431 -30.78 -5.60 -17.51
CA LEU A 431 -30.24 -6.57 -18.45
C LEU A 431 -29.60 -5.93 -19.70
N ALA A 432 -29.82 -4.63 -19.91
CA ALA A 432 -29.17 -3.86 -20.98
C ALA A 432 -27.83 -3.24 -20.54
N ALA A 433 -27.51 -3.23 -19.25
CA ALA A 433 -26.26 -2.67 -18.75
C ALA A 433 -25.05 -3.55 -19.14
N PRO A 434 -23.85 -2.95 -19.34
CA PRO A 434 -22.61 -3.71 -19.50
C PRO A 434 -22.34 -4.62 -18.30
N PHE A 435 -21.70 -5.77 -18.56
CA PHE A 435 -21.26 -6.64 -17.48
C PHE A 435 -20.20 -5.95 -16.62
N HIS A 436 -20.44 -5.92 -15.30
CA HIS A 436 -19.47 -5.50 -14.30
C HIS A 436 -19.35 -6.59 -13.23
N ASN A 437 -18.12 -6.90 -12.83
CA ASN A 437 -17.88 -7.77 -11.68
C ASN A 437 -18.42 -7.09 -10.41
N VAL A 438 -18.98 -7.89 -9.50
CA VAL A 438 -19.32 -7.43 -8.15
C VAL A 438 -18.01 -7.08 -7.43
N PRO A 439 -17.89 -5.91 -6.78
CA PRO A 439 -16.69 -5.56 -6.03
C PRO A 439 -16.37 -6.58 -4.94
N ASP A 440 -15.09 -6.88 -4.76
CA ASP A 440 -14.62 -7.72 -3.66
C ASP A 440 -14.90 -7.04 -2.30
N THR A 441 -14.91 -7.80 -1.21
CA THR A 441 -15.02 -7.22 0.14
C THR A 441 -13.71 -6.56 0.52
N ASP A 442 -13.74 -5.25 0.79
CA ASP A 442 -12.60 -4.49 1.28
C ASP A 442 -12.47 -4.62 2.80
N PHE A 443 -11.63 -5.56 3.25
CA PHE A 443 -11.34 -5.76 4.66
C PHE A 443 -10.43 -4.68 5.28
N SER A 444 -9.98 -3.67 4.53
CA SER A 444 -9.35 -2.49 5.13
C SER A 444 -10.35 -1.58 5.85
N LEU A 445 -11.64 -1.75 5.58
CA LEU A 445 -12.72 -1.00 6.19
C LEU A 445 -13.22 -1.72 7.46
N PRO A 446 -13.21 -1.07 8.65
CA PRO A 446 -13.60 -1.71 9.90
C PRO A 446 -15.01 -2.31 9.88
N GLN A 447 -15.96 -1.65 9.22
CA GLN A 447 -17.34 -2.15 9.09
C GLN A 447 -17.44 -3.53 8.43
N ASN A 448 -16.54 -3.85 7.50
CA ASN A 448 -16.53 -5.13 6.81
C ASN A 448 -15.88 -6.22 7.65
N GLN A 449 -14.97 -5.85 8.56
CA GLN A 449 -14.39 -6.76 9.54
C GLN A 449 -15.44 -7.15 10.60
N GLU A 450 -16.18 -6.17 11.13
CA GLU A 450 -17.30 -6.39 12.05
C GLU A 450 -18.37 -7.29 11.41
N TRP A 451 -18.75 -6.99 10.16
CA TRP A 451 -19.70 -7.80 9.39
C TRP A 451 -19.30 -9.27 9.31
N ILE A 452 -18.07 -9.58 8.89
CA ILE A 452 -17.68 -10.99 8.72
C ILE A 452 -17.56 -11.71 10.06
N GLN A 453 -17.16 -11.01 11.13
CA GLN A 453 -17.13 -11.57 12.48
C GLN A 453 -18.54 -11.92 12.96
N ASP A 454 -19.52 -11.04 12.74
CA ASP A 454 -20.93 -11.29 13.08
C ASP A 454 -21.50 -12.47 12.29
N VAL A 455 -21.19 -12.57 11.00
CA VAL A 455 -21.58 -13.71 10.15
C VAL A 455 -21.00 -15.00 10.71
N VAL A 456 -19.69 -15.05 10.98
CA VAL A 456 -19.03 -16.23 11.53
C VAL A 456 -19.64 -16.63 12.87
N GLN A 457 -19.91 -15.67 13.76
CA GLN A 457 -20.47 -15.93 15.08
C GLN A 457 -21.91 -16.46 15.00
N ARG A 458 -22.72 -15.89 14.10
CA ARG A 458 -24.09 -16.35 13.82
C ARG A 458 -24.06 -17.80 13.32
N TRP A 459 -23.24 -18.11 12.32
CA TRP A 459 -23.17 -19.45 11.73
C TRP A 459 -22.54 -20.51 12.63
N ARG A 460 -21.63 -20.13 13.55
CA ARG A 460 -21.08 -21.05 14.56
C ARG A 460 -22.13 -21.63 15.50
N THR A 461 -23.17 -20.86 15.80
CA THR A 461 -24.25 -21.27 16.72
C THR A 461 -25.53 -21.70 16.00
N HIS A 462 -25.60 -21.44 14.70
CA HIS A 462 -26.76 -21.78 13.88
C HIS A 462 -26.80 -23.29 13.63
N THR A 463 -27.97 -23.89 13.84
CA THR A 463 -28.24 -25.26 13.41
C THR A 463 -28.86 -25.19 12.01
N PRO A 464 -28.18 -25.67 10.96
CA PRO A 464 -28.66 -25.44 9.60
C PRO A 464 -29.95 -26.20 9.31
N ASP A 465 -30.87 -25.52 8.62
CA ASP A 465 -32.11 -26.13 8.19
C ASP A 465 -31.84 -27.29 7.22
N PRO A 466 -32.66 -28.36 7.28
CA PRO A 466 -32.57 -29.43 6.30
C PRO A 466 -32.86 -28.89 4.89
N ILE A 467 -32.06 -29.31 3.91
CA ILE A 467 -32.14 -28.84 2.52
C ILE A 467 -33.07 -29.76 1.72
N PRO A 468 -34.29 -29.31 1.34
CA PRO A 468 -35.21 -30.09 0.51
C PRO A 468 -34.82 -30.05 -0.98
N LEU A 469 -35.47 -30.88 -1.79
CA LEU A 469 -35.43 -30.73 -3.24
C LEU A 469 -36.41 -29.64 -3.67
N GLN A 470 -36.04 -28.78 -4.62
CA GLN A 470 -36.99 -27.87 -5.26
C GLN A 470 -37.26 -28.33 -6.69
N ILE A 471 -38.50 -28.76 -6.98
CA ILE A 471 -38.90 -29.29 -8.29
C ILE A 471 -40.14 -28.52 -8.75
N GLY A 472 -40.05 -27.86 -9.91
CA GLY A 472 -41.17 -27.08 -10.44
C GLY A 472 -41.61 -25.92 -9.54
N GLY A 473 -40.72 -25.45 -8.65
CA GLY A 473 -41.01 -24.40 -7.67
C GLY A 473 -41.47 -24.90 -6.31
N GLU A 474 -41.85 -26.18 -6.18
CA GLU A 474 -42.31 -26.77 -4.93
C GLU A 474 -41.16 -27.45 -4.16
N LEU A 475 -41.16 -27.31 -2.84
CA LEU A 475 -40.21 -27.99 -1.94
C LEU A 475 -40.70 -29.41 -1.65
N VAL A 476 -39.87 -30.40 -1.94
CA VAL A 476 -40.18 -31.83 -1.85
C VAL A 476 -39.14 -32.53 -0.98
N GLY A 477 -39.61 -33.30 0.00
CA GLY A 477 -38.77 -34.15 0.87
C GLY A 477 -39.11 -33.98 2.35
N GLU A 478 -39.79 -34.96 2.93
CA GLU A 478 -40.11 -35.02 4.37
C GLU A 478 -39.01 -35.73 5.19
N SER A 479 -38.05 -36.37 4.51
CA SER A 479 -36.93 -37.08 5.13
C SER A 479 -35.60 -36.63 4.54
N PHE A 480 -34.62 -36.38 5.40
CA PHE A 480 -33.30 -35.84 5.06
C PHE A 480 -32.18 -36.81 5.48
N PRO A 481 -32.07 -37.98 4.82
CA PRO A 481 -31.07 -39.00 5.18
C PRO A 481 -29.64 -38.63 4.74
N GLY A 482 -29.49 -37.68 3.81
CA GLY A 482 -28.17 -37.19 3.40
C GLY A 482 -27.58 -36.27 4.46
N THR A 483 -26.29 -36.41 4.74
CA THR A 483 -25.55 -35.53 5.64
C THR A 483 -24.37 -34.91 4.92
N GLY A 484 -24.24 -33.59 4.98
CA GLY A 484 -23.02 -32.87 4.64
C GLY A 484 -22.17 -32.66 5.89
N SER A 485 -20.85 -32.80 5.76
CA SER A 485 -19.89 -32.56 6.84
C SER A 485 -19.12 -31.27 6.63
N ASP A 486 -18.77 -30.59 7.73
CA ASP A 486 -17.80 -29.49 7.67
C ASP A 486 -16.40 -30.07 7.42
N PRO A 487 -15.72 -29.74 6.30
CA PRO A 487 -14.36 -30.23 6.04
C PRO A 487 -13.34 -29.72 7.05
N SER A 488 -13.63 -28.62 7.75
CA SER A 488 -12.77 -28.02 8.78
C SER A 488 -12.98 -28.65 10.17
N CYS A 489 -14.14 -29.29 10.39
CA CYS A 489 -14.51 -29.95 11.64
C CYS A 489 -14.98 -31.40 11.39
N PRO A 490 -14.05 -32.34 11.17
CA PRO A 490 -14.40 -33.74 10.89
C PRO A 490 -15.28 -34.35 11.98
N GLY A 491 -16.37 -34.99 11.58
CA GLY A 491 -17.36 -35.59 12.49
C GLY A 491 -18.52 -34.68 12.87
N VAL A 492 -18.48 -33.39 12.52
CA VAL A 492 -19.60 -32.46 12.68
C VAL A 492 -20.50 -32.51 11.44
N VAL A 493 -21.78 -32.83 11.63
CA VAL A 493 -22.79 -32.73 10.56
C VAL A 493 -23.12 -31.26 10.36
N ALA A 494 -22.69 -30.71 9.23
CA ALA A 494 -22.94 -29.32 8.86
C ALA A 494 -24.38 -29.12 8.41
N TYR A 495 -24.92 -30.00 7.56
CA TYR A 495 -26.31 -29.89 7.10
C TYR A 495 -26.88 -31.26 6.77
N ARG A 496 -28.21 -31.34 6.69
CA ARG A 496 -28.91 -32.53 6.19
C ARG A 496 -29.59 -32.18 4.88
N TYR A 497 -29.69 -33.14 3.97
CA TYR A 497 -30.32 -32.91 2.66
C TYR A 497 -31.13 -34.12 2.20
N ALA A 498 -32.14 -33.85 1.38
CA ALA A 498 -32.93 -34.88 0.71
C ALA A 498 -32.21 -35.31 -0.58
N PRO A 499 -31.65 -36.54 -0.67
CA PRO A 499 -31.05 -36.99 -1.92
C PRO A 499 -32.14 -37.29 -2.95
N ARG A 500 -31.85 -37.00 -4.21
CA ARG A 500 -32.71 -37.43 -5.32
C ARG A 500 -32.80 -38.96 -5.33
N ARG A 501 -33.96 -39.52 -5.02
CA ARG A 501 -34.19 -40.96 -5.18
C ARG A 501 -34.24 -41.30 -6.68
N PRO A 502 -33.51 -42.31 -7.16
CA PRO A 502 -33.70 -42.81 -8.51
C PRO A 502 -35.11 -43.39 -8.62
N CYS A 503 -35.87 -42.98 -9.64
CA CYS A 503 -37.14 -43.63 -9.96
C CYS A 503 -36.86 -45.11 -10.28
N PRO A 504 -37.55 -46.07 -9.66
CA PRO A 504 -37.49 -47.45 -10.10
C PRO A 504 -37.96 -47.51 -11.57
N GLY A 505 -37.08 -47.88 -12.49
CA GLY A 505 -37.42 -48.10 -13.90
C GLY A 505 -36.90 -47.09 -14.93
N ARG A 506 -36.05 -46.11 -14.58
CA ARG A 506 -35.33 -45.29 -15.58
C ARG A 506 -33.82 -45.30 -15.35
N SER A 507 -33.13 -46.20 -16.06
CA SER A 507 -31.70 -46.08 -16.32
C SER A 507 -31.47 -44.94 -17.33
N GLY A 508 -30.76 -43.89 -16.93
CA GLY A 508 -30.23 -42.88 -17.85
C GLY A 508 -30.82 -41.48 -17.69
N ALA A 509 -29.94 -40.49 -17.74
CA ALA A 509 -30.22 -39.06 -17.65
C ALA A 509 -31.16 -38.58 -18.79
N GLY A 510 -32.47 -38.66 -18.57
CA GLY A 510 -33.46 -37.97 -19.39
C GLY A 510 -33.76 -36.60 -18.77
N GLY A 511 -33.33 -35.53 -19.44
CA GLY A 511 -33.53 -34.14 -19.03
C GLY A 511 -35.00 -33.73 -18.88
N CYS A 512 -35.20 -32.61 -18.19
CA CYS A 512 -36.49 -32.00 -17.83
C CYS A 512 -37.29 -31.44 -19.01
N HIS A 513 -37.42 -32.17 -20.12
CA HIS A 513 -38.28 -31.77 -21.24
C HIS A 513 -39.16 -32.93 -21.68
N GLY A 514 -40.48 -32.75 -21.47
CA GLY A 514 -41.52 -33.59 -22.05
C GLY A 514 -42.13 -34.58 -21.06
N CYS A 515 -43.16 -34.13 -20.33
CA CYS A 515 -44.18 -35.04 -19.83
C CYS A 515 -45.30 -35.06 -20.89
N PRO A 516 -45.48 -36.13 -21.71
CA PRO A 516 -46.72 -36.31 -22.42
C PRO A 516 -47.74 -36.82 -21.40
N ALA A 517 -48.85 -36.10 -21.30
CA ALA A 517 -50.05 -36.60 -20.67
C ALA A 517 -50.40 -37.97 -21.26
N ARG A 518 -50.26 -39.05 -20.48
CA ARG A 518 -51.18 -40.19 -20.43
C ARG A 518 -50.65 -41.30 -19.51
N MET A 519 -51.60 -41.82 -18.72
CA MET A 519 -51.60 -43.08 -17.95
C MET A 519 -51.03 -43.05 -16.52
N GLY A 520 -51.89 -42.60 -15.59
CA GLY A 520 -52.47 -43.48 -14.56
C GLY A 520 -51.54 -44.05 -13.50
N CYS A 521 -51.52 -43.42 -12.33
CA CYS A 521 -51.49 -44.14 -11.06
C CYS A 521 -52.30 -43.35 -10.03
N ASP A 522 -53.47 -43.91 -9.71
CA ASP A 522 -54.53 -43.36 -8.88
C ASP A 522 -54.17 -43.35 -7.39
N HIS A 523 -53.84 -42.19 -6.82
CA HIS A 523 -54.26 -41.76 -5.47
C HIS A 523 -53.68 -40.37 -5.19
N CYS A 524 -54.43 -39.52 -4.50
CA CYS A 524 -54.03 -38.19 -3.97
C CYS A 524 -54.25 -36.91 -4.78
N CYS A 525 -55.32 -36.78 -5.58
CA CYS A 525 -55.81 -35.43 -5.93
C CYS A 525 -57.34 -35.33 -5.87
N ARG A 526 -57.87 -35.01 -4.69
CA ARG A 526 -59.13 -34.25 -4.55
C ARG A 526 -58.80 -32.88 -3.97
N THR A 527 -59.50 -31.88 -4.51
CA THR A 527 -59.72 -30.52 -3.99
C THR A 527 -58.50 -29.60 -3.88
N GLN A 528 -58.33 -28.69 -4.84
CA GLN A 528 -58.80 -27.30 -4.78
C GLN A 528 -58.41 -26.58 -6.08
N GLY A 529 -59.34 -25.81 -6.65
CA GLY A 529 -59.14 -25.09 -7.91
C GLY A 529 -58.37 -23.80 -7.72
N VAL A 530 -57.44 -23.50 -8.63
CA VAL A 530 -56.88 -22.16 -8.82
C VAL A 530 -56.62 -21.92 -10.32
N VAL A 531 -57.00 -20.73 -10.75
CA VAL A 531 -56.97 -20.16 -12.09
C VAL A 531 -55.53 -19.97 -12.60
N ALA A 532 -55.26 -20.35 -13.86
CA ALA A 532 -53.97 -20.15 -14.52
C ALA A 532 -53.79 -18.71 -15.05
N PRO A 533 -52.60 -18.06 -14.89
CA PRO A 533 -52.28 -16.85 -15.63
C PRO A 533 -51.70 -17.15 -17.02
N ARG A 534 -51.94 -16.21 -17.93
CA ARG A 534 -51.64 -16.24 -19.37
C ARG A 534 -50.15 -16.46 -19.69
N ARG A 535 -49.90 -17.33 -20.67
CA ARG A 535 -48.61 -17.52 -21.36
C ARG A 535 -48.25 -16.29 -22.19
N TYR A 536 -47.09 -15.69 -21.97
CA TYR A 536 -46.39 -14.94 -23.02
C TYR A 536 -45.42 -15.90 -23.74
N ARG A 537 -45.67 -16.08 -25.04
CA ARG A 537 -44.76 -16.76 -25.98
C ARG A 537 -43.87 -15.68 -26.61
N THR A 538 -42.55 -15.79 -26.46
CA THR A 538 -41.60 -15.23 -27.42
C THR A 538 -40.73 -16.36 -27.94
N ARG A 539 -40.83 -16.58 -29.25
CA ARG A 539 -39.97 -17.44 -30.05
C ARG A 539 -38.68 -16.67 -30.33
N THR A 540 -37.53 -17.25 -30.01
CA THR A 540 -36.28 -17.07 -30.79
C THR A 540 -35.37 -18.27 -30.52
N GLN A 541 -34.96 -18.95 -31.59
CA GLN A 541 -34.00 -20.07 -31.56
C GLN A 541 -32.57 -19.55 -31.29
N PRO A 542 -31.67 -20.36 -30.70
CA PRO A 542 -30.26 -20.01 -30.58
C PRO A 542 -29.51 -20.35 -31.88
N GLY A 543 -28.99 -19.32 -32.56
CA GLY A 543 -27.98 -19.47 -33.59
C GLY A 543 -26.61 -19.70 -32.97
N ARG A 544 -25.95 -20.79 -33.35
CA ARG A 544 -24.52 -21.04 -33.07
C ARG A 544 -23.69 -19.95 -33.77
N LEU A 545 -22.78 -19.31 -33.06
CA LEU A 545 -21.69 -18.53 -33.65
C LEU A 545 -20.41 -19.35 -33.57
N ASP A 546 -19.97 -19.78 -34.76
CA ASP A 546 -18.72 -20.49 -35.02
C ASP A 546 -17.58 -19.47 -34.94
N TRP A 547 -16.58 -19.72 -34.07
CA TRP A 547 -15.36 -18.92 -33.99
C TRP A 547 -14.38 -19.44 -35.04
N ARG A 548 -14.41 -18.87 -36.24
CA ARG A 548 -13.28 -18.89 -37.20
C ARG A 548 -13.50 -17.80 -38.24
N ASP A 549 -12.43 -17.02 -38.43
CA ASP A 549 -12.16 -16.11 -39.54
C ASP A 549 -12.89 -14.75 -39.57
N ASP A 550 -12.30 -13.75 -38.90
CA ASP A 550 -12.27 -12.39 -39.46
C ASP A 550 -11.00 -11.60 -39.02
N PRO A 551 -10.03 -11.36 -39.92
CA PRO A 551 -8.82 -10.58 -39.66
C PRO A 551 -9.07 -9.10 -39.97
N GLY A 552 -9.43 -8.29 -38.97
CA GLY A 552 -9.77 -6.90 -39.24
C GLY A 552 -9.85 -5.95 -38.06
N TRP A 553 -9.01 -6.06 -37.04
CA TRP A 553 -9.03 -5.12 -35.89
C TRP A 553 -7.63 -4.75 -35.36
N TRP A 554 -6.68 -4.47 -36.27
CA TRP A 554 -5.43 -3.79 -35.95
C TRP A 554 -5.15 -2.72 -37.00
N GLN A 555 -5.63 -1.49 -36.79
CA GLN A 555 -4.97 -0.26 -37.23
C GLN A 555 -5.75 0.98 -36.80
N GLY A 556 -5.07 1.91 -36.13
CA GLY A 556 -5.44 3.32 -36.10
C GLY A 556 -5.99 3.85 -34.78
N HIS A 557 -5.12 4.41 -33.94
CA HIS A 557 -5.20 5.83 -33.58
C HIS A 557 -3.97 6.28 -32.78
N HIS A 558 -2.89 6.57 -33.52
CA HIS A 558 -1.97 7.63 -33.14
C HIS A 558 -2.54 8.96 -33.67
N ARG A 559 -2.88 9.89 -32.78
CA ARG A 559 -2.58 11.35 -32.82
C ARG A 559 -3.54 12.16 -31.94
N SER A 560 -2.95 13.16 -31.28
CA SER A 560 -3.52 14.30 -30.54
C SER A 560 -4.30 14.01 -29.25
N ARG A 561 -3.63 14.08 -28.10
CA ARG A 561 -3.44 15.32 -27.31
C ARG A 561 -2.39 15.11 -26.23
#